data_AF-A0A8C2Q4X6-F1
#
_entry.id   AF-A0A8C2Q4X6-F1
#
_cell.length_a   1.000
_cell.length_b   1.000
_cell.length_c   1.000
_cell.angle_alpha   90.00
_cell.angle_beta   90.00
_cell.angle_gamma   90.00
#
_symmetry.space_group_name_H-M   'P 1'
#
loop_
_entity.id
_entity.type
_entity.pdbx_description
1 polymer ?
#
loop_
_entity_poly.entity_id
_entity_poly.type
_entity_poly.pdbx_seq_one_letter_code
_entity_poly.pdbx_strand_id
1 'polypeptide(L)'
;MEYLPDSNARYKDVNYWNERYSTEESFEWFGDFTKFEHLLKQHVGTEENILMLGCGNSALSYDMYQAGYTSITNVDFSSICVESMAERHKDCAQLSWLCMDARRLAFPDGVFDVVLEKGTLDAMLVEESDPWKVSENAAKLLHQVLLEVSRVLKPGGRFISVTFAQPHFRKRLYARAEYNWSIKHYHYGSSFHYFMYVLTKGEELSPEDAALERRLLKEAEAPPTDVNFQEVDSEDFLNNIGL
;
A
#
# COMPACT_ATOMS: atom_id res chain seq x y z
N MET A 1 -20.00 -11.30 0.07
CA MET A 1 -20.85 -10.09 0.11
C MET A 1 -21.18 -9.67 1.55
N GLU A 2 -20.93 -10.51 2.56
CA GLU A 2 -21.26 -10.27 3.98
C GLU A 2 -20.43 -9.17 4.67
N TYR A 3 -19.21 -8.89 4.19
CA TYR A 3 -18.29 -7.93 4.81
C TYR A 3 -18.06 -6.64 4.00
N LEU A 4 -18.85 -6.40 2.95
CA LEU A 4 -18.75 -5.17 2.17
C LEU A 4 -19.43 -4.03 2.95
N PRO A 5 -18.73 -2.92 3.22
CA PRO A 5 -19.36 -1.79 3.91
C PRO A 5 -20.38 -1.10 3.01
N ASP A 6 -21.37 -0.46 3.62
CA ASP A 6 -22.36 0.37 2.90
C ASP A 6 -21.73 1.61 2.23
N SER A 7 -20.51 1.97 2.62
CA SER A 7 -19.71 3.05 2.05
C SER A 7 -18.23 2.76 2.13
N ASN A 8 -17.51 3.07 1.05
CA ASN A 8 -16.06 2.99 0.95
C ASN A 8 -15.33 3.76 2.08
N ALA A 9 -15.90 4.87 2.56
CA ALA A 9 -15.32 5.66 3.65
C ALA A 9 -15.08 4.84 4.93
N ARG A 10 -15.86 3.76 5.16
CA ARG A 10 -15.69 2.88 6.33
C ARG A 10 -14.34 2.15 6.35
N TYR A 11 -13.65 1.98 5.24
CA TYR A 11 -12.31 1.36 5.24
C TYR A 11 -11.24 2.21 5.95
N LYS A 12 -11.52 3.49 6.25
CA LYS A 12 -10.67 4.32 7.12
C LYS A 12 -11.04 4.25 8.60
N ASP A 13 -12.19 3.66 8.94
CA ASP A 13 -12.70 3.57 10.31
C ASP A 13 -12.24 2.26 10.97
N VAL A 14 -11.49 2.38 12.06
CA VAL A 14 -11.04 1.23 12.86
C VAL A 14 -12.20 0.39 13.38
N ASN A 15 -13.39 0.97 13.61
CA ASN A 15 -14.55 0.23 14.11
C ASN A 15 -15.10 -0.74 13.07
N TYR A 16 -15.10 -0.35 11.79
CA TYR A 16 -15.46 -1.27 10.70
C TYR A 16 -14.51 -2.48 10.67
N TRP A 17 -13.21 -2.24 10.80
CA TRP A 17 -12.23 -3.32 10.82
C TRP A 17 -12.36 -4.19 12.07
N ASN A 18 -12.56 -3.59 13.23
CA ASN A 18 -12.84 -4.31 14.48
C ASN A 18 -14.06 -5.24 14.37
N GLU A 19 -15.16 -4.75 13.80
CA GLU A 19 -16.38 -5.53 13.54
C GLU A 19 -16.08 -6.70 12.60
N ARG A 20 -15.40 -6.44 11.48
CA ARG A 20 -15.04 -7.46 10.50
C ARG A 20 -14.10 -8.53 11.08
N TYR A 21 -13.04 -8.13 11.77
CA TYR A 21 -12.06 -9.07 12.35
C TYR A 21 -12.62 -9.90 13.51
N SER A 22 -13.74 -9.51 14.10
CA SER A 22 -14.40 -10.31 15.13
C SER A 22 -15.11 -11.55 14.59
N THR A 23 -15.36 -11.61 13.27
CA THR A 23 -16.16 -12.66 12.63
C THR A 23 -15.46 -13.32 11.44
N GLU A 24 -14.69 -12.57 10.66
CA GLU A 24 -13.95 -13.09 9.51
C GLU A 24 -12.58 -13.62 9.94
N GLU A 25 -12.39 -14.95 9.85
CA GLU A 25 -11.12 -15.56 10.25
C GLU A 25 -9.96 -15.11 9.36
N SER A 26 -10.06 -15.19 8.03
CA SER A 26 -8.96 -14.85 7.13
C SER A 26 -9.47 -14.29 5.82
N PHE A 27 -8.78 -13.28 5.28
CA PHE A 27 -9.09 -12.69 3.97
C PHE A 27 -7.85 -12.16 3.26
N GLU A 28 -7.80 -12.36 1.94
CA GLU A 28 -6.68 -11.93 1.10
C GLU A 28 -7.07 -10.85 0.10
N TRP A 29 -6.59 -9.63 0.34
CA TRP A 29 -6.59 -8.58 -0.66
C TRP A 29 -5.45 -8.79 -1.67
N PHE A 30 -5.74 -8.58 -2.95
CA PHE A 30 -4.78 -8.61 -4.07
C PHE A 30 -4.03 -9.94 -4.26
N GLY A 31 -4.66 -11.04 -3.84
CA GLY A 31 -4.15 -12.39 -3.98
C GLY A 31 -3.28 -12.83 -2.79
N ASP A 32 -3.30 -14.13 -2.56
CA ASP A 32 -2.46 -14.80 -1.57
C ASP A 32 -0.96 -14.75 -1.94
N PHE A 33 -0.11 -15.18 -1.00
CA PHE A 33 1.34 -15.17 -1.13
C PHE A 33 1.84 -15.85 -2.42
N THR A 34 1.21 -16.96 -2.83
CA THR A 34 1.67 -17.75 -4.00
C THR A 34 1.60 -16.95 -5.30
N LYS A 35 0.73 -15.94 -5.38
CA LYS A 35 0.55 -15.10 -6.58
C LYS A 35 1.77 -14.22 -6.88
N PHE A 36 2.53 -13.82 -5.86
CA PHE A 36 3.65 -12.89 -6.01
C PHE A 36 4.94 -13.36 -5.32
N GLU A 37 4.95 -14.55 -4.71
CA GLU A 37 6.12 -15.16 -4.07
C GLU A 37 7.37 -15.16 -4.97
N HIS A 38 7.20 -15.48 -6.25
CA HIS A 38 8.30 -15.50 -7.23
C HIS A 38 8.94 -14.13 -7.46
N LEU A 39 8.19 -13.04 -7.26
CA LEU A 39 8.70 -11.67 -7.31
C LEU A 39 9.31 -11.30 -5.95
N LEU A 40 8.62 -11.62 -4.85
CA LEU A 40 9.08 -11.29 -3.50
C LEU A 40 10.45 -11.89 -3.21
N LYS A 41 10.69 -13.17 -3.58
CA LYS A 41 11.99 -13.86 -3.39
C LYS A 41 13.17 -13.22 -4.13
N GLN A 42 12.92 -12.41 -5.15
CA GLN A 42 13.98 -11.64 -5.85
C GLN A 42 14.39 -10.40 -5.03
N HIS A 43 13.54 -10.01 -4.09
CA HIS A 43 13.65 -8.74 -3.38
C HIS A 43 13.53 -8.85 -1.86
N VAL A 44 13.43 -10.04 -1.28
CA VAL A 44 13.40 -10.19 0.18
C VAL A 44 14.16 -11.47 0.51
N GLY A 45 15.17 -11.35 1.38
CA GLY A 45 15.91 -12.47 1.95
C GLY A 45 15.16 -13.06 3.14
N THR A 46 15.32 -14.37 3.38
CA THR A 46 14.63 -15.07 4.47
C THR A 46 15.08 -14.63 5.87
N GLU A 47 16.32 -14.12 5.98
CA GLU A 47 16.94 -13.67 7.23
C GLU A 47 16.77 -12.15 7.46
N GLU A 48 16.08 -11.43 6.56
CA GLU A 48 15.88 -9.98 6.68
C GLU A 48 14.84 -9.66 7.77
N ASN A 49 15.04 -8.56 8.48
CA ASN A 49 14.07 -8.07 9.46
C ASN A 49 12.93 -7.32 8.75
N ILE A 50 11.72 -7.89 8.79
CA ILE A 50 10.55 -7.46 8.02
C ILE A 50 9.51 -6.80 8.94
N LEU A 51 9.04 -5.62 8.57
CA LEU A 51 7.86 -4.97 9.14
C LEU A 51 6.67 -5.10 8.17
N MET A 52 5.60 -5.77 8.59
CA MET A 52 4.33 -5.87 7.85
C MET A 52 3.35 -4.80 8.33
N LEU A 53 3.06 -3.80 7.50
CA LEU A 53 2.09 -2.74 7.80
C LEU A 53 0.67 -3.16 7.43
N GLY A 54 -0.29 -2.80 8.29
CA GLY A 54 -1.71 -3.12 8.10
C GLY A 54 -1.92 -4.59 7.80
N CYS A 55 -1.37 -5.46 8.65
CA CYS A 55 -1.31 -6.90 8.38
C CYS A 55 -2.71 -7.53 8.23
N GLY A 56 -3.73 -6.94 8.87
CA GLY A 56 -5.06 -7.49 8.91
C GLY A 56 -5.08 -8.96 9.37
N ASN A 57 -6.12 -9.67 8.94
CA ASN A 57 -6.25 -11.12 9.13
C ASN A 57 -5.70 -11.92 7.94
N SER A 58 -4.76 -11.36 7.17
CA SER A 58 -4.12 -12.01 6.02
C SER A 58 -3.22 -13.17 6.49
N ALA A 59 -3.19 -14.25 5.72
CA ALA A 59 -2.27 -15.36 5.91
C ALA A 59 -0.84 -15.03 5.46
N LEU A 60 -0.62 -13.90 4.77
CA LEU A 60 0.67 -13.55 4.14
C LEU A 60 1.86 -13.71 5.08
N SER A 61 1.82 -13.15 6.28
CA SER A 61 2.94 -13.22 7.22
C SER A 61 3.22 -14.65 7.69
N TYR A 62 2.16 -15.46 7.86
CA TYR A 62 2.31 -16.86 8.22
C TYR A 62 2.84 -17.69 7.05
N ASP A 63 2.35 -17.47 5.83
CA ASP A 63 2.81 -18.16 4.63
C ASP A 63 4.28 -17.82 4.32
N MET A 64 4.68 -16.56 4.50
CA MET A 64 6.08 -16.16 4.47
C MET A 64 6.88 -16.88 5.56
N TYR A 65 6.40 -16.94 6.79
CA TYR A 65 7.07 -17.70 7.84
C TYR A 65 7.28 -19.18 7.47
N GLN A 66 6.25 -19.84 6.92
CA GLN A 66 6.36 -21.22 6.42
C GLN A 66 7.37 -21.34 5.26
N ALA A 67 7.55 -20.29 4.46
CA ALA A 67 8.54 -20.21 3.40
C ALA A 67 9.96 -19.84 3.88
N GLY A 68 10.17 -19.67 5.20
CA GLY A 68 11.47 -19.46 5.82
C GLY A 68 11.76 -18.02 6.26
N TYR A 69 10.84 -17.07 6.08
CA TYR A 69 11.01 -15.70 6.56
C TYR A 69 10.75 -15.63 8.07
N THR A 70 11.81 -15.60 8.88
CA THR A 70 11.72 -15.87 10.34
C THR A 70 11.84 -14.64 11.24
N SER A 71 11.86 -13.41 10.69
CA SER A 71 11.88 -12.18 11.47
C SER A 71 10.82 -11.21 10.96
N ILE A 72 9.55 -11.43 11.36
CA ILE A 72 8.42 -10.63 10.88
C ILE A 72 7.71 -9.97 12.07
N THR A 73 7.69 -8.64 12.06
CA THR A 73 6.87 -7.83 12.96
C THR A 73 5.64 -7.34 12.22
N ASN A 74 4.46 -7.70 12.70
CA ASN A 74 3.18 -7.33 12.12
C ASN A 74 2.55 -6.18 12.90
N VAL A 75 2.07 -5.17 12.19
CA VAL A 75 1.34 -4.06 12.80
C VAL A 75 0.01 -3.83 12.12
N ASP A 76 -0.99 -3.51 12.92
CA ASP A 76 -2.30 -3.07 12.47
C ASP A 76 -2.86 -2.07 13.49
N PHE A 77 -3.67 -1.11 13.05
CA PHE A 77 -4.30 -0.14 13.95
C PHE A 77 -5.48 -0.73 14.76
N SER A 78 -5.93 -1.93 14.42
CA SER A 78 -6.99 -2.66 15.12
C SER A 78 -6.38 -3.56 16.19
N SER A 79 -6.67 -3.26 17.47
CA SER A 79 -6.25 -4.12 18.57
C SER A 79 -6.90 -5.51 18.49
N ILE A 80 -8.16 -5.57 18.04
CA ILE A 80 -8.89 -6.84 17.85
C ILE A 80 -8.17 -7.73 16.82
N CYS A 81 -7.73 -7.14 15.71
CA CYS A 81 -6.95 -7.85 14.71
C CYS A 81 -5.67 -8.44 15.30
N VAL A 82 -4.89 -7.58 15.95
CA VAL A 82 -3.58 -7.94 16.51
C VAL A 82 -3.72 -9.03 17.58
N GLU A 83 -4.68 -8.92 18.49
CA GLU A 83 -4.95 -9.92 19.52
C GLU A 83 -5.38 -11.27 18.92
N SER A 84 -6.28 -11.25 17.94
CA SER A 84 -6.75 -12.44 17.23
C SER A 84 -5.60 -13.15 16.49
N MET A 85 -4.78 -12.40 15.76
CA MET A 85 -3.65 -12.95 15.02
C MET A 85 -2.53 -13.45 15.93
N ALA A 86 -2.27 -12.76 17.04
CA ALA A 86 -1.31 -13.21 18.05
C ALA A 86 -1.72 -14.55 18.67
N GLU A 87 -3.00 -14.72 19.05
CA GLU A 87 -3.49 -15.99 19.60
C GLU A 87 -3.45 -17.11 18.55
N ARG A 88 -3.85 -16.82 17.31
CA ARG A 88 -3.83 -17.79 16.21
C ARG A 88 -2.43 -18.31 15.91
N HIS A 89 -1.43 -17.44 16.00
CA HIS A 89 -0.05 -17.76 15.65
C HIS A 89 0.87 -17.83 16.88
N LYS A 90 0.33 -18.12 18.06
CA LYS A 90 1.09 -18.16 19.33
C LYS A 90 2.26 -19.14 19.36
N ASP A 91 2.19 -20.19 18.55
CA ASP A 91 3.25 -21.20 18.42
C ASP A 91 4.38 -20.76 17.45
N CYS A 92 4.24 -19.59 16.82
CA CYS A 92 5.23 -19.00 15.91
C CYS A 92 5.96 -17.85 16.61
N ALA A 93 6.92 -18.16 17.49
CA ALA A 93 7.64 -17.17 18.31
C ALA A 93 8.36 -16.06 17.51
N GLN A 94 8.61 -16.31 16.24
CA GLN A 94 9.23 -15.42 15.26
C GLN A 94 8.28 -14.37 14.66
N LEU A 95 6.98 -14.54 14.86
CA LEU A 95 5.95 -13.59 14.42
C LEU A 95 5.55 -12.71 15.61
N SER A 96 5.86 -11.42 15.52
CA SER A 96 5.39 -10.43 16.49
C SER A 96 4.15 -9.71 15.95
N TRP A 97 3.25 -9.31 16.84
CA TRP A 97 2.00 -8.63 16.50
C TRP A 97 1.82 -7.43 17.43
N LEU A 98 1.71 -6.22 16.88
CA LEU A 98 1.66 -4.98 17.65
C LEU A 98 0.56 -4.05 17.13
N CYS A 99 -0.28 -3.54 18.04
CA CYS A 99 -1.26 -2.51 17.68
C CYS A 99 -0.54 -1.18 17.47
N MET A 100 -0.54 -0.69 16.23
CA MET A 100 0.21 0.52 15.86
C MET A 100 -0.37 1.18 14.62
N ASP A 101 -0.37 2.50 14.61
CA ASP A 101 -0.74 3.30 13.45
C ASP A 101 0.47 3.50 12.53
N ALA A 102 0.35 3.16 11.26
CA ALA A 102 1.44 3.29 10.28
C ALA A 102 1.91 4.74 10.05
N ARG A 103 1.11 5.75 10.46
CA ARG A 103 1.51 7.17 10.46
C ARG A 103 2.49 7.53 11.58
N ARG A 104 2.67 6.63 12.56
CA ARG A 104 3.54 6.84 13.72
C ARG A 104 4.07 5.49 14.23
N LEU A 105 5.13 5.02 13.58
CA LEU A 105 5.81 3.78 13.90
C LEU A 105 6.70 3.96 15.14
N ALA A 106 6.34 3.33 16.26
CA ALA A 106 7.09 3.39 17.51
C ALA A 106 8.37 2.52 17.51
N PHE A 107 9.12 2.57 16.41
CA PHE A 107 10.39 1.88 16.23
C PHE A 107 11.54 2.87 16.03
N PRO A 108 12.78 2.51 16.40
CA PRO A 108 13.96 3.30 16.06
C PRO A 108 14.15 3.47 14.55
N ASP A 109 14.90 4.50 14.17
CA ASP A 109 15.33 4.73 12.80
C ASP A 109 16.23 3.59 12.32
N GLY A 110 16.10 3.19 11.05
CA GLY A 110 17.02 2.24 10.43
C GLY A 110 17.08 0.85 11.09
N VAL A 111 15.94 0.31 11.52
CA VAL A 111 15.88 -0.99 12.21
C VAL A 111 15.40 -2.14 11.30
N PHE A 112 14.61 -1.85 10.27
CA PHE A 112 14.08 -2.86 9.34
C PHE A 112 14.87 -2.91 8.04
N ASP A 113 15.09 -4.12 7.54
CA ASP A 113 15.64 -4.36 6.20
C ASP A 113 14.54 -4.21 5.15
N VAL A 114 13.33 -4.67 5.48
CA VAL A 114 12.16 -4.60 4.61
C VAL A 114 10.93 -4.10 5.36
N VAL A 115 10.18 -3.21 4.73
CA VAL A 115 8.81 -2.85 5.13
C VAL A 115 7.89 -3.34 4.02
N LEU A 116 6.83 -4.07 4.35
CA LEU A 116 5.86 -4.60 3.39
C LEU A 116 4.46 -4.09 3.74
N GLU A 117 3.70 -3.64 2.75
CA GLU A 117 2.27 -3.40 2.88
C GLU A 117 1.51 -4.03 1.71
N LYS A 118 0.31 -4.56 1.98
CA LYS A 118 -0.58 -5.12 0.96
C LYS A 118 -1.98 -4.57 1.13
N GLY A 119 -2.28 -3.50 0.39
CA GLY A 119 -3.57 -2.83 0.38
C GLY A 119 -3.88 -1.94 1.56
N THR A 120 -2.91 -1.74 2.45
CA THR A 120 -3.03 -0.77 3.54
C THR A 120 -3.12 0.64 2.98
N LEU A 121 -2.28 0.98 2.00
CA LEU A 121 -2.33 2.30 1.38
C LEU A 121 -3.58 2.50 0.50
N ASP A 122 -4.14 1.41 -0.04
CA ASP A 122 -5.40 1.45 -0.78
C ASP A 122 -6.59 1.78 0.14
N ALA A 123 -6.66 1.16 1.32
CA ALA A 123 -7.66 1.50 2.32
C ALA A 123 -7.59 2.98 2.74
N MET A 124 -6.38 3.54 2.82
CA MET A 124 -6.16 4.96 3.12
C MET A 124 -6.58 5.92 1.99
N LEU A 125 -6.71 5.44 0.75
CA LEU A 125 -7.08 6.24 -0.43
C LEU A 125 -8.53 6.00 -0.89
N VAL A 126 -9.30 5.23 -0.14
CA VAL A 126 -10.61 4.71 -0.57
C VAL A 126 -11.69 5.77 -0.82
N GLU A 127 -11.52 6.99 -0.30
CA GLU A 127 -12.46 8.11 -0.47
C GLU A 127 -12.09 9.02 -1.65
N GLU A 128 -10.97 8.75 -2.32
CA GLU A 128 -10.56 9.52 -3.48
C GLU A 128 -11.51 9.23 -4.66
N SER A 129 -12.20 10.27 -5.12
CA SER A 129 -13.18 10.19 -6.22
C SER A 129 -12.54 10.37 -7.59
N ASP A 130 -11.42 11.11 -7.67
CA ASP A 130 -10.64 11.31 -8.88
C ASP A 130 -9.25 10.67 -8.73
N PRO A 131 -8.96 9.57 -9.45
CA PRO A 131 -7.66 8.91 -9.35
C PRO A 131 -6.51 9.77 -9.90
N TRP A 132 -6.81 10.81 -10.69
CA TRP A 132 -5.84 11.78 -11.22
C TRP A 132 -5.63 12.97 -10.30
N LYS A 133 -6.46 13.16 -9.27
CA LYS A 133 -6.33 14.27 -8.32
C LYS A 133 -6.55 13.78 -6.89
N VAL A 134 -5.46 13.36 -6.27
CA VAL A 134 -5.45 13.00 -4.84
C VAL A 134 -5.69 14.25 -4.00
N SER A 135 -6.65 14.18 -3.10
CA SER A 135 -6.99 15.24 -2.15
C SER A 135 -5.79 15.58 -1.27
N GLU A 136 -5.71 16.84 -0.83
CA GLU A 136 -4.61 17.30 0.01
C GLU A 136 -4.52 16.51 1.33
N ASN A 137 -5.67 16.12 1.88
CA ASN A 137 -5.73 15.31 3.10
C ASN A 137 -5.16 13.90 2.90
N ALA A 138 -5.55 13.22 1.81
CA ALA A 138 -4.98 11.91 1.50
C ALA A 138 -3.49 11.99 1.15
N ALA A 139 -3.08 13.04 0.42
CA ALA A 139 -1.66 13.27 0.12
C ALA A 139 -0.84 13.49 1.39
N LYS A 140 -1.32 14.28 2.36
CA LYS A 140 -0.68 14.47 3.67
C LYS A 140 -0.61 13.18 4.48
N LEU A 141 -1.70 12.41 4.51
CA LEU A 141 -1.77 11.13 5.22
C LEU A 141 -0.75 10.13 4.67
N LEU A 142 -0.72 9.93 3.36
CA LEU A 142 0.22 9.03 2.69
C LEU A 142 1.66 9.50 2.85
N HIS A 143 1.88 10.82 2.76
CA HIS A 143 3.19 11.39 2.99
C HIS A 143 3.72 11.11 4.41
N GLN A 144 2.88 11.22 5.44
CA GLN A 144 3.25 10.85 6.82
C GLN A 144 3.66 9.37 6.93
N VAL A 145 2.88 8.46 6.34
CA VAL A 145 3.21 7.02 6.35
C VAL A 145 4.53 6.76 5.62
N LEU A 146 4.72 7.33 4.44
CA LEU A 146 5.91 7.12 3.62
C LEU A 146 7.18 7.69 4.27
N LEU A 147 7.08 8.80 5.01
CA LEU A 147 8.17 9.31 5.85
C LEU A 147 8.54 8.33 6.97
N GLU A 148 7.55 7.76 7.67
CA GLU A 148 7.80 6.76 8.72
C GLU A 148 8.43 5.48 8.14
N VAL A 149 7.92 5.01 7.00
CA VAL A 149 8.50 3.87 6.26
C VAL A 149 9.96 4.14 5.91
N SER A 150 10.25 5.29 5.29
CA SER A 150 11.63 5.66 4.96
C SER A 150 12.48 5.73 6.24
N ARG A 151 11.99 6.35 7.32
CA ARG A 151 12.72 6.50 8.59
C ARG A 151 13.12 5.16 9.20
N VAL A 152 12.21 4.20 9.32
CA VAL A 152 12.48 2.91 9.97
C VAL A 152 13.30 1.96 9.10
N LEU A 153 13.37 2.19 7.79
CA LEU A 153 14.22 1.41 6.88
C LEU A 153 15.71 1.72 7.06
N LYS A 154 16.54 0.68 7.09
CA LYS A 154 18.00 0.81 6.97
C LYS A 154 18.40 1.40 5.62
N PRO A 155 19.59 2.03 5.50
CA PRO A 155 20.18 2.29 4.19
C PRO A 155 20.26 0.99 3.37
N GLY A 156 19.80 1.02 2.12
CA GLY A 156 19.67 -0.17 1.26
C GLY A 156 18.42 -1.02 1.50
N GLY A 157 17.64 -0.72 2.55
CA GLY A 157 16.39 -1.42 2.85
C GLY A 157 15.31 -1.16 1.79
N ARG A 158 14.33 -2.07 1.70
CA ARG A 158 13.26 -1.99 0.69
C ARG A 158 11.88 -1.79 1.30
N PHE A 159 11.13 -0.86 0.74
CA PHE A 159 9.68 -0.82 0.91
C PHE A 159 9.03 -1.60 -0.23
N ILE A 160 8.26 -2.63 0.10
CA ILE A 160 7.49 -3.46 -0.82
C ILE A 160 6.02 -3.09 -0.66
N SER A 161 5.40 -2.59 -1.73
CA SER A 161 4.00 -2.21 -1.73
C SER A 161 3.23 -3.03 -2.75
N VAL A 162 2.19 -3.72 -2.30
CA VAL A 162 1.31 -4.56 -3.12
C VAL A 162 -0.07 -3.93 -3.21
N THR A 163 -0.54 -3.69 -4.43
CA THR A 163 -1.75 -2.89 -4.68
C THR A 163 -2.39 -3.20 -6.03
N PHE A 164 -3.65 -2.81 -6.23
CA PHE A 164 -4.27 -2.75 -7.55
C PHE A 164 -3.93 -1.46 -8.32
N ALA A 165 -3.35 -0.45 -7.66
CA ALA A 165 -3.10 0.85 -8.25
C ALA A 165 -1.94 0.82 -9.26
N GLN A 166 -2.26 1.21 -10.50
CA GLN A 166 -1.31 1.25 -11.61
C GLN A 166 -0.19 2.31 -11.41
N PRO A 167 0.96 2.18 -12.10
CA PRO A 167 2.11 3.06 -11.90
C PRO A 167 1.80 4.55 -12.09
N HIS A 168 0.95 4.89 -13.06
CA HIS A 168 0.58 6.29 -13.30
C HIS A 168 -0.24 6.92 -12.17
N PHE A 169 -0.89 6.12 -11.32
CA PHE A 169 -1.54 6.60 -10.10
C PHE A 169 -0.59 6.54 -8.91
N ARG A 170 -0.01 5.36 -8.65
CA ARG A 170 0.70 5.11 -7.40
C ARG A 170 2.08 5.77 -7.34
N LYS A 171 2.83 5.81 -8.44
CA LYS A 171 4.17 6.45 -8.45
C LYS A 171 4.11 7.94 -8.12
N ARG A 172 2.98 8.62 -8.35
CA ARG A 172 2.81 10.03 -7.99
C ARG A 172 2.93 10.28 -6.48
N LEU A 173 2.63 9.27 -5.67
CA LEU A 173 2.75 9.32 -4.21
C LEU A 173 4.15 8.92 -3.74
N TYR A 174 4.83 8.04 -4.49
CA TYR A 174 6.13 7.47 -4.14
C TYR A 174 7.32 8.28 -4.65
N ALA A 175 7.19 8.93 -5.81
CA ALA A 175 8.26 9.63 -6.49
C ALA A 175 8.48 11.00 -5.84
N ARG A 176 9.13 10.99 -4.67
CA ARG A 176 9.64 12.19 -4.01
C ARG A 176 11.06 11.97 -3.53
N ALA A 177 11.95 12.89 -3.89
CA ALA A 177 13.36 12.82 -3.53
C ALA A 177 13.57 12.81 -2.00
N GLU A 178 12.65 13.43 -1.26
CA GLU A 178 12.66 13.48 0.22
C GLU A 178 12.63 12.10 0.88
N TYR A 179 12.01 11.09 0.24
CA TYR A 179 11.97 9.74 0.79
C TYR A 179 13.28 8.98 0.58
N ASN A 180 14.17 9.48 -0.29
CA ASN A 180 15.49 8.93 -0.58
C ASN A 180 15.44 7.45 -1.00
N TRP A 181 14.66 7.13 -2.04
CA TRP A 181 14.61 5.80 -2.63
C TRP A 181 14.49 5.83 -4.15
N SER A 182 14.86 4.72 -4.79
CA SER A 182 14.46 4.43 -6.17
C SER A 182 13.09 3.77 -6.21
N ILE A 183 12.50 3.59 -7.41
CA ILE A 183 11.20 2.92 -7.57
C ILE A 183 11.26 1.95 -8.75
N LYS A 184 11.04 0.67 -8.47
CA LYS A 184 10.75 -0.37 -9.47
C LYS A 184 9.35 -0.89 -9.27
N HIS A 185 8.73 -1.41 -10.34
CA HIS A 185 7.42 -2.04 -10.23
C HIS A 185 7.34 -3.26 -11.14
N TYR A 186 6.52 -4.21 -10.72
CA TYR A 186 6.24 -5.47 -11.37
C TYR A 186 4.72 -5.65 -11.38
N HIS A 187 4.21 -6.40 -12.34
CA HIS A 187 2.81 -6.81 -12.37
C HIS A 187 2.71 -8.32 -12.17
N TYR A 188 1.62 -8.76 -11.57
CA TYR A 188 1.31 -10.18 -11.39
C TYR A 188 -0.21 -10.40 -11.42
N GLY A 189 -0.62 -11.66 -11.52
CA GLY A 189 -2.02 -12.05 -11.73
C GLY A 189 -2.35 -12.25 -13.21
N SER A 190 -3.28 -13.18 -13.49
CA SER A 190 -3.61 -13.63 -14.86
C SER A 190 -4.87 -12.99 -15.45
N SER A 191 -5.75 -12.43 -14.63
CA SER A 191 -7.06 -11.91 -15.05
C SER A 191 -7.27 -10.44 -14.66
N PHE A 192 -6.77 -10.05 -13.48
CA PHE A 192 -6.59 -8.67 -13.07
C PHE A 192 -5.11 -8.48 -12.77
N HIS A 193 -4.50 -7.40 -13.28
CA HIS A 193 -3.12 -7.08 -12.97
C HIS A 193 -3.07 -6.36 -11.63
N TYR A 194 -2.42 -6.99 -10.65
CA TYR A 194 -1.96 -6.33 -9.44
C TYR A 194 -0.51 -5.88 -9.63
N PHE A 195 -0.08 -4.92 -8.83
CA PHE A 195 1.23 -4.29 -8.92
C PHE A 195 1.99 -4.48 -7.62
N MET A 196 3.25 -4.89 -7.75
CA MET A 196 4.21 -4.89 -6.66
C MET A 196 5.27 -3.82 -6.94
N TYR A 197 5.38 -2.83 -6.07
CA TYR A 197 6.41 -1.81 -6.10
C TYR A 197 7.53 -2.19 -5.15
N VAL A 198 8.77 -1.95 -5.58
CA VAL A 198 9.99 -2.12 -4.78
C VAL A 198 10.69 -0.78 -4.75
N LEU A 199 10.73 -0.16 -3.57
CA LEU A 199 11.38 1.13 -3.36
C LEU A 199 12.62 0.92 -2.49
N THR A 200 13.80 1.19 -3.03
CA THR A 200 15.07 0.88 -2.36
C THR A 200 15.71 2.14 -1.79
N LYS A 201 15.82 2.21 -0.46
CA LYS A 201 16.35 3.39 0.24
C LYS A 201 17.84 3.60 -0.03
N GLY A 202 18.23 4.85 -0.29
CA GLY A 202 19.58 5.25 -0.63
C GLY A 202 19.93 5.18 -2.11
N GLU A 203 19.01 4.69 -2.96
CA GLU A 203 19.10 4.83 -4.41
C GLU A 203 18.33 6.09 -4.85
N GLU A 204 18.75 6.69 -5.97
CA GLU A 204 18.09 7.86 -6.54
C GLU A 204 16.85 7.48 -7.35
N LEU A 205 15.91 8.42 -7.47
CA LEU A 205 14.81 8.31 -8.43
C LEU A 205 15.37 8.18 -9.85
N SER A 206 14.69 7.40 -10.69
CA SER A 206 14.97 7.38 -12.12
C SER A 206 14.75 8.78 -12.73
N PRO A 207 15.36 9.11 -13.88
CA PRO A 207 15.11 10.39 -14.55
C PRO A 207 13.62 10.66 -14.82
N GLU A 208 12.86 9.59 -15.10
CA GLU A 208 11.41 9.62 -15.33
C GLU A 208 10.64 9.92 -14.04
N ASP A 209 10.96 9.25 -12.94
CA ASP A 209 10.32 9.49 -11.63
C ASP A 209 10.68 10.87 -11.06
N ALA A 210 11.92 11.33 -11.26
CA ALA A 210 12.33 12.68 -10.89
C ALA A 210 11.64 13.75 -11.75
N ALA A 211 11.40 13.48 -13.04
CA ALA A 211 10.59 14.36 -13.90
C ALA A 211 9.12 14.37 -13.46
N LEU A 212 8.58 13.23 -13.03
CA LEU A 212 7.25 13.13 -12.45
C LEU A 212 7.13 14.01 -11.21
N GLU A 213 8.05 13.91 -10.26
CA GLU A 213 8.08 14.76 -9.06
C GLU A 213 8.05 16.26 -9.43
N ARG A 214 8.96 16.70 -10.32
CA ARG A 214 9.01 18.10 -10.78
C ARG A 214 7.70 18.57 -11.40
N ARG A 215 7.04 17.70 -12.18
CA ARG A 215 5.74 18.01 -12.78
C ARG A 215 4.67 18.19 -11.71
N LEU A 216 4.60 17.31 -10.72
CA LEU A 216 3.61 17.36 -9.65
C LEU A 216 3.78 18.60 -8.76
N LEU A 217 5.03 18.97 -8.45
CA LEU A 217 5.32 20.22 -7.72
C LEU A 217 4.84 21.45 -8.49
N LYS A 218 5.10 21.50 -9.80
CA LYS A 218 4.61 22.59 -10.67
C LYS A 218 3.08 22.62 -10.77
N GLU A 219 2.43 21.46 -10.84
CA GLU A 219 0.96 21.36 -10.85
C GLU A 219 0.35 21.85 -9.52
N ALA A 220 1.01 21.58 -8.39
CA ALA A 220 0.55 22.04 -7.07
C ALA A 220 0.69 23.57 -6.89
N GLU A 221 1.64 24.21 -7.58
CA GLU A 221 1.82 25.66 -7.60
C GLU A 221 0.91 26.39 -8.61
N ALA A 222 0.33 25.67 -9.56
CA ALA A 222 -0.50 26.26 -10.60
C ALA A 222 -1.87 26.71 -10.04
N PRO A 223 -2.41 27.87 -10.48
CA PRO A 223 -3.76 28.27 -10.12
C PRO A 223 -4.76 27.23 -10.62
N PRO A 224 -5.89 27.00 -9.91
CA PRO A 224 -6.87 26.02 -10.31
C PRO A 224 -7.39 26.33 -11.72
N THR A 225 -7.23 25.37 -12.62
CA THR A 225 -7.80 25.46 -13.97
C THR A 225 -9.31 25.25 -13.85
N ASP A 226 -10.10 26.28 -14.13
CA ASP A 226 -11.56 26.13 -14.30
C ASP A 226 -11.82 25.28 -15.55
N VAL A 227 -12.12 24.00 -15.33
CA VAL A 227 -12.61 23.12 -16.39
C VAL A 227 -14.12 23.32 -16.45
N ASN A 228 -14.56 24.16 -17.39
CA ASN A 228 -15.98 24.21 -17.75
C ASN A 228 -16.30 22.92 -18.50
N PHE A 229 -17.07 22.03 -17.89
CA PHE A 229 -17.69 20.92 -18.62
C PHE A 229 -18.63 21.53 -19.66
N GLN A 230 -18.42 21.20 -20.94
CA GLN A 230 -19.46 21.42 -21.95
C GLN A 230 -20.71 20.63 -21.51
N GLU A 231 -21.89 21.21 -21.74
CA GLU A 231 -23.16 20.54 -21.51
C GLU A 231 -23.15 19.14 -22.13
N VAL A 232 -23.89 18.22 -21.49
CA VAL A 232 -24.00 16.80 -21.86
C VAL A 232 -24.13 16.66 -23.37
N ASP A 233 -23.02 16.33 -24.02
CA ASP A 233 -22.97 16.06 -25.45
C ASP A 233 -23.84 14.82 -25.64
N SER A 234 -25.02 14.98 -26.23
CA SER A 234 -25.88 13.84 -26.52
C SER A 234 -25.07 12.90 -27.41
N GLU A 235 -25.06 11.61 -27.10
CA GLU A 235 -24.38 10.58 -27.89
C GLU A 235 -24.98 10.41 -29.32
N ASP A 236 -25.73 11.40 -29.80
CA ASP A 236 -26.36 11.49 -31.11
C ASP A 236 -25.36 11.34 -32.26
N PHE A 237 -24.07 11.62 -32.03
CA PHE A 237 -23.02 11.34 -33.03
C PHE A 237 -22.90 9.84 -33.36
N LEU A 238 -23.27 8.93 -32.45
CA LEU A 238 -23.27 7.48 -32.70
C LEU A 238 -24.32 7.11 -33.75
N ASN A 239 -25.41 7.86 -33.85
CA ASN A 239 -26.46 7.63 -34.86
C ASN A 239 -26.04 8.05 -36.28
N ASN A 240 -24.94 8.79 -36.41
CA ASN A 240 -24.40 9.23 -37.71
C ASN A 240 -23.34 8.27 -38.27
N ILE A 241 -22.99 7.20 -37.54
CA ILE A 241 -22.12 6.15 -38.03
C ILE A 241 -22.98 5.18 -38.83
N GLY A 242 -23.07 5.41 -40.14
CA GLY A 242 -23.78 4.50 -41.05
C GLY A 242 -23.20 3.08 -40.98
N LEU A 243 -23.98 2.14 -40.44
CA LEU A 243 -23.78 0.69 -40.60
C LEU A 243 -24.27 0.22 -41.97
#